data_AF-A0A969GXW3-F1
#
_entry.id   AF-A0A969GXW3-F1
#
_cell.length_a   1.000
_cell.length_b   1.000
_cell.length_c   1.000
_cell.angle_alpha   90.00
_cell.angle_beta   90.00
_cell.angle_gamma   90.00
#
_symmetry.space_group_name_H-M   'P 1'
#
loop_
_entity.id
_entity.type
_entity.pdbx_description
1 polymer ?
#
loop_
_entity_poly.entity_id
_entity_poly.type
_entity_poly.pdbx_seq_one_letter_code
_entity_poly.pdbx_strand_id
1 'polypeptide(L)'
;MKRLRTDLEGRAAIADYLQAEFPFLEDTGVLSPYPGGRSAGLERLEQFQLEKYGKQRNFLDGEVGRLSPYISRGCIELEEVRQWALKRGKSNSVEKFVSELAWRAFFHLVYEEEAIAFLRIWRSPKSPCASIKQRYPKTLPTVKQAFPQWIPSSPC
;
A
#
# COMPACT_ATOMS: atom_id res chain seq x y z
N MET A 1 -13.32 19.37 10.66
CA MET A 1 -12.43 18.98 9.55
C MET A 1 -13.05 19.48 8.26
N LYS A 2 -12.34 20.29 7.46
CA LYS A 2 -12.88 20.82 6.19
C LYS A 2 -13.03 19.68 5.19
N ARG A 3 -14.20 19.54 4.57
CA ARG A 3 -14.43 18.57 3.49
C ARG A 3 -13.89 19.17 2.19
N LEU A 4 -12.97 18.47 1.53
CA LEU A 4 -12.45 18.87 0.22
C LEU A 4 -13.44 18.49 -0.88
N ARG A 5 -13.41 19.24 -1.98
CA ARG A 5 -14.17 18.91 -3.19
C ARG A 5 -13.65 17.64 -3.85
N THR A 6 -14.57 16.82 -4.35
CA THR A 6 -14.28 15.55 -5.05
C THR A 6 -14.90 15.50 -6.44
N ASP A 7 -15.62 16.54 -6.84
CA ASP A 7 -16.36 16.68 -8.10
C ASP A 7 -15.56 17.40 -9.21
N LEU A 8 -14.23 17.44 -9.07
CA LEU A 8 -13.35 18.11 -10.01
C LEU A 8 -12.88 17.15 -11.09
N GLU A 9 -13.09 17.52 -12.35
CA GLU A 9 -12.65 16.74 -13.49
C GLU A 9 -11.25 17.16 -13.94
N GLY A 10 -10.35 16.18 -14.00
CA GLY A 10 -9.03 16.38 -14.57
C GLY A 10 -7.97 16.90 -13.58
N ARG A 11 -6.72 16.57 -13.90
CA ARG A 11 -5.58 16.78 -13.00
C ARG A 11 -5.25 18.27 -12.81
N ALA A 12 -5.40 19.08 -13.85
CA ALA A 12 -5.16 20.52 -13.79
C ALA A 12 -6.17 21.22 -12.87
N ALA A 13 -7.46 20.91 -13.01
CA ALA A 13 -8.50 21.48 -12.16
C ALA A 13 -8.31 21.14 -10.67
N ILE A 14 -7.85 19.92 -10.37
CA ILE A 14 -7.49 19.52 -9.02
C ILE A 14 -6.28 20.31 -8.51
N ALA A 15 -5.26 20.53 -9.35
CA ALA A 15 -4.08 21.32 -9.00
C ALA A 15 -4.47 22.75 -8.62
N ASP A 16 -5.23 23.42 -9.49
CA ASP A 16 -5.67 24.79 -9.31
C ASP A 16 -6.53 24.95 -8.05
N TYR A 17 -7.43 24.00 -7.81
CA TYR A 17 -8.25 23.96 -6.61
C TYR A 17 -7.41 23.80 -5.34
N LEU A 18 -6.44 22.88 -5.33
CA LEU A 18 -5.58 22.65 -4.18
C LEU A 18 -4.71 23.88 -3.89
N GLN A 19 -4.18 24.54 -4.92
CA GLN A 19 -3.40 25.77 -4.75
C GLN A 19 -4.26 26.92 -4.17
N ALA A 20 -5.50 27.06 -4.63
CA ALA A 20 -6.43 28.05 -4.12
C ALA A 20 -6.86 27.78 -2.66
N GLU A 21 -7.07 26.50 -2.31
CA GLU A 21 -7.48 26.08 -0.98
C GLU A 21 -6.35 26.10 0.06
N PHE A 22 -5.13 25.86 -0.40
CA PHE A 22 -3.94 25.77 0.44
C PHE A 22 -2.85 26.74 -0.04
N PRO A 23 -3.08 28.06 0.07
CA PRO A 23 -2.16 29.08 -0.46
C PRO A 23 -0.79 29.10 0.24
N PHE A 24 -0.66 28.39 1.36
CA PHE A 24 0.59 28.24 2.10
C PHE A 24 1.45 27.06 1.62
N LEU A 25 0.94 26.21 0.72
CA LEU A 25 1.76 25.17 0.10
C LEU A 25 2.69 25.85 -0.90
N GLU A 26 4.00 25.64 -0.72
CA GLU A 26 4.98 26.02 -1.72
C GLU A 26 4.60 25.35 -3.04
N ASP A 27 4.42 26.16 -4.08
CA ASP A 27 4.19 25.64 -5.41
C ASP A 27 5.47 24.97 -5.89
N THR A 28 5.55 23.66 -5.64
CA THR A 28 6.62 22.82 -6.16
C THR A 28 6.48 22.61 -7.67
N GLY A 29 5.39 23.07 -8.29
CA GLY A 29 5.10 23.03 -9.72
C GLY A 29 4.88 21.63 -10.29
N VAL A 30 5.09 20.58 -9.50
CA VAL A 30 5.15 19.21 -9.99
C VAL A 30 4.25 18.31 -9.14
N LEU A 31 3.07 18.03 -9.68
CA LEU A 31 2.26 16.92 -9.17
C LEU A 31 2.96 15.58 -9.47
N SER A 32 2.67 14.57 -8.66
CA SER A 32 3.21 13.22 -8.89
C SER A 32 2.99 12.75 -10.33
N PRO A 33 3.93 12.06 -10.99
CA PRO A 33 3.68 11.58 -12.36
C PRO A 33 2.61 10.47 -12.41
N TYR A 34 2.29 9.85 -11.28
CA TYR A 34 1.27 8.81 -11.17
C TYR A 34 -0.11 9.43 -10.97
N PRO A 35 -1.09 9.19 -11.86
CA PRO A 35 -2.47 9.55 -11.61
C PRO A 35 -2.99 8.76 -10.39
N GLY A 36 -3.85 9.39 -9.59
CA GLY A 36 -4.49 8.72 -8.46
C GLY A 36 -5.74 7.94 -8.90
N GLY A 37 -6.32 7.21 -7.95
CA GLY A 37 -7.62 6.55 -8.13
C GLY A 37 -7.54 5.11 -8.64
N ARG A 38 -8.70 4.44 -8.59
CA ARG A 38 -8.83 3.01 -8.92
C ARG A 38 -8.53 2.70 -10.38
N SER A 39 -9.07 3.47 -11.32
CA SER A 39 -8.87 3.26 -12.75
C SER A 39 -7.38 3.30 -13.14
N ALA A 40 -6.64 4.30 -12.68
CA ALA A 40 -5.20 4.40 -12.87
C ALA A 40 -4.43 3.21 -12.27
N GLY A 41 -4.86 2.71 -11.10
CA GLY A 41 -4.26 1.54 -10.47
C GLY A 41 -4.48 0.26 -11.26
N LEU A 42 -5.68 0.06 -11.82
CA LEU A 42 -6.00 -1.09 -12.67
C LEU A 42 -5.24 -1.05 -14.00
N GLU A 43 -5.19 0.11 -14.66
CA GLU A 43 -4.38 0.28 -15.88
C GLU A 43 -2.91 -0.03 -15.61
N ARG A 44 -2.37 0.46 -14.49
CA ARG A 44 -0.98 0.19 -14.11
C ARG A 44 -0.72 -1.29 -13.84
N LEU A 45 -1.70 -1.97 -13.23
CA LEU A 45 -1.66 -3.41 -13.00
C LEU A 45 -1.67 -4.16 -14.34
N GLU A 46 -2.51 -3.80 -15.29
CA GLU A 46 -2.55 -4.44 -16.61
C GLU A 46 -1.24 -4.28 -17.40
N GLN A 47 -0.61 -3.11 -17.32
CA GLN A 47 0.68 -2.83 -17.97
C GLN A 47 1.88 -3.51 -17.29
N PHE A 48 1.69 -4.12 -16.12
CA PHE A 48 2.81 -4.69 -15.35
C PHE A 48 3.32 -6.02 -15.95
N GLN A 49 4.63 -6.08 -16.21
CA GLN A 49 5.28 -7.25 -16.80
C GLN A 49 5.94 -8.15 -15.74
N LEU A 50 5.20 -9.16 -15.29
CA LEU A 50 5.68 -10.12 -14.26
C LEU A 50 7.00 -10.80 -14.64
N GLU A 51 7.15 -11.22 -15.89
CA GLU A 51 8.35 -11.96 -16.31
C GLU A 51 9.62 -11.09 -16.32
N LYS A 52 9.48 -9.81 -16.62
CA LYS A 52 10.59 -8.87 -16.49
C LYS A 52 10.88 -8.56 -15.03
N TYR A 53 9.84 -8.40 -14.21
CA TYR A 53 9.99 -8.21 -12.77
C TYR A 53 10.80 -9.35 -12.12
N GLY A 54 10.50 -10.61 -12.41
CA GLY A 54 11.22 -11.75 -11.84
C GLY A 54 12.72 -11.77 -12.14
N LYS A 55 13.13 -11.19 -13.28
CA LYS A 55 14.52 -11.06 -13.72
C LYS A 55 15.20 -9.79 -13.22
N GLN A 56 14.45 -8.68 -13.17
CA GLN A 56 15.00 -7.33 -12.98
C GLN A 56 14.70 -6.71 -11.61
N ARG A 57 14.00 -7.43 -10.72
CA ARG A 57 13.58 -6.91 -9.39
C ARG A 57 14.72 -6.25 -8.59
N ASN A 58 15.93 -6.79 -8.66
CA ASN A 58 17.07 -6.32 -7.85
C ASN A 58 17.89 -5.23 -8.55
N PHE A 59 17.47 -4.77 -9.73
CA PHE A 59 18.14 -3.71 -10.46
C PHE A 59 17.49 -2.38 -10.10
N LEU A 60 18.32 -1.37 -9.82
CA LEU A 60 17.84 -0.02 -9.46
C LEU A 60 17.02 0.61 -10.60
N ASP A 61 17.39 0.32 -11.85
CA ASP A 61 16.68 0.73 -13.07
C ASP A 61 15.74 -0.35 -13.62
N GLY A 62 15.49 -1.41 -12.84
CA GLY A 62 14.68 -2.54 -13.25
C GLY A 62 13.19 -2.20 -13.37
N GLU A 63 12.45 -3.03 -14.13
CA GLU A 63 11.01 -2.86 -14.28
C GLU A 63 10.26 -3.23 -12.99
N VAL A 64 10.12 -2.25 -12.10
CA VAL A 64 9.26 -2.35 -10.91
C VAL A 64 7.82 -1.99 -11.26
N GLY A 65 6.86 -2.70 -10.67
CA GLY A 65 5.44 -2.54 -11.00
C GLY A 65 4.82 -1.20 -10.58
N ARG A 66 5.46 -0.45 -9.67
CA ARG A 66 4.98 0.83 -9.14
C ARG A 66 3.50 0.79 -8.69
N LEU A 67 3.05 -0.36 -8.18
CA LEU A 67 1.69 -0.58 -7.69
C LEU A 67 1.49 -0.13 -6.23
N SER A 68 2.58 0.08 -5.50
CA SER A 68 2.55 0.49 -4.09
C SER A 68 1.70 1.73 -3.78
N PRO A 69 1.69 2.83 -4.57
CA PRO A 69 0.83 3.98 -4.27
C PRO A 69 -0.67 3.63 -4.33
N TYR A 70 -1.08 2.74 -5.22
CA TYR A 70 -2.47 2.34 -5.37
C TYR A 70 -2.91 1.37 -4.27
N ILE A 71 -2.07 0.38 -3.96
CA ILE A 71 -2.35 -0.61 -2.90
C ILE A 71 -2.36 0.08 -1.52
N SER A 72 -1.41 0.98 -1.24
CA SER A 72 -1.35 1.69 0.06
C SER A 72 -2.48 2.67 0.30
N ARG A 73 -3.17 3.11 -0.76
CA ARG A 73 -4.31 4.02 -0.66
C ARG A 73 -5.65 3.29 -0.79
N GLY A 74 -5.66 1.96 -0.92
CA GLY A 74 -6.87 1.16 -1.09
C GLY A 74 -7.54 1.34 -2.46
N CYS A 75 -6.88 2.00 -3.43
CA CYS A 75 -7.44 2.17 -4.78
C CYS A 75 -7.56 0.83 -5.51
N ILE A 76 -6.61 -0.07 -5.25
CA ILE A 76 -6.65 -1.47 -5.64
C ILE A 76 -6.38 -2.36 -4.42
N GLU A 77 -7.11 -3.46 -4.31
CA GLU A 77 -7.00 -4.42 -3.22
C GLU A 77 -5.81 -5.36 -3.40
N LEU A 78 -5.28 -5.86 -2.29
CA LEU A 78 -4.14 -6.78 -2.33
C LEU A 78 -4.52 -8.13 -2.94
N GLU A 79 -5.75 -8.60 -2.66
CA GLU A 79 -6.26 -9.89 -3.14
C GLU A 79 -6.50 -9.88 -4.66
N GLU A 80 -7.03 -8.79 -5.22
CA GLU A 80 -7.21 -8.70 -6.68
C GLU A 80 -5.87 -8.73 -7.43
N VAL A 81 -4.83 -8.05 -6.89
CA VAL A 81 -3.48 -8.06 -7.47
C VAL A 81 -2.88 -9.47 -7.40
N ARG A 82 -3.10 -10.19 -6.29
CA ARG A 82 -2.67 -11.58 -6.13
C ARG A 82 -3.36 -12.51 -7.14
N GLN A 83 -4.69 -12.41 -7.27
CA GLN A 83 -5.44 -13.22 -8.23
C GLN A 83 -5.03 -12.91 -9.67
N TRP A 84 -4.83 -11.63 -9.99
CA TRP A 84 -4.31 -11.21 -11.28
C TRP A 84 -2.96 -11.85 -11.60
N ALA A 85 -2.06 -11.97 -10.62
CA ALA A 85 -0.78 -12.62 -10.80
C ALA A 85 -0.92 -14.13 -11.00
N LEU A 86 -1.74 -14.80 -10.18
CA LEU A 86 -1.96 -16.25 -10.27
C LEU A 86 -2.65 -16.69 -11.56
N LYS A 87 -3.50 -15.84 -12.14
CA LYS A 87 -4.14 -16.11 -13.45
C LYS A 87 -3.13 -16.21 -14.60
N ARG A 88 -1.89 -15.72 -14.43
CA ARG A 88 -0.81 -15.83 -15.44
C ARG A 88 -0.04 -17.14 -15.36
N GLY A 89 -0.47 -18.06 -14.49
CA GLY A 89 0.09 -19.39 -14.36
C GLY A 89 1.16 -19.49 -13.27
N LYS A 90 1.90 -20.60 -13.30
CA LYS A 90 2.98 -20.87 -12.35
C LYS A 90 4.32 -20.56 -13.01
N SER A 91 5.02 -19.57 -12.48
CA SER A 91 6.41 -19.28 -12.84
C SER A 91 7.15 -18.77 -11.62
N ASN A 92 8.48 -18.91 -11.60
CA ASN A 92 9.33 -18.34 -10.56
C ASN A 92 9.10 -16.82 -10.41
N SER A 93 8.78 -16.13 -11.53
CA SER A 93 8.44 -14.71 -11.53
C SER A 93 7.13 -14.43 -10.76
N VAL A 94 6.09 -15.26 -10.97
CA VAL A 94 4.81 -15.18 -10.24
C VAL A 94 5.02 -15.47 -8.75
N GLU A 95 5.75 -16.53 -8.41
CA GLU A 95 6.04 -16.90 -7.02
C GLU A 95 6.75 -15.77 -6.28
N LYS A 96 7.83 -15.22 -6.85
CA LYS A 96 8.55 -14.08 -6.30
C LYS A 96 7.64 -12.87 -6.09
N PHE A 97 6.79 -12.55 -7.06
CA PHE A 97 5.88 -11.41 -6.94
C PHE A 97 4.84 -11.63 -5.82
N VAL A 98 4.24 -12.82 -5.74
CA VAL A 98 3.29 -13.18 -4.69
C VAL A 98 3.97 -13.17 -3.31
N SER A 99 5.23 -13.60 -3.20
CA SER A 99 6.00 -13.48 -1.95
C SER A 99 6.16 -12.03 -1.50
N GLU A 100 6.30 -11.06 -2.40
CA GLU A 100 6.34 -9.64 -2.02
C GLU A 100 5.00 -9.12 -1.52
N LEU A 101 3.89 -9.57 -2.13
CA LEU A 101 2.56 -9.27 -1.61
C LEU A 101 2.37 -9.86 -0.20
N ALA A 102 2.90 -11.07 0.03
CA ALA A 102 2.89 -11.71 1.34
C ALA A 102 3.77 -10.95 2.35
N TRP A 103 4.94 -10.47 1.96
CA TRP A 103 5.77 -9.59 2.80
C TRP A 103 5.03 -8.33 3.22
N ARG A 104 4.32 -7.70 2.27
CA ARG A 104 3.48 -6.54 2.56
C ARG A 104 2.37 -6.89 3.56
N ALA A 105 1.68 -8.00 3.37
CA ALA A 105 0.63 -8.45 4.28
C ALA A 105 1.20 -8.74 5.67
N PHE A 106 2.34 -9.41 5.74
CA PHE A 106 3.05 -9.72 6.98
C PHE A 106 3.34 -8.46 7.79
N PHE A 107 3.93 -7.42 7.19
CA PHE A 107 4.22 -6.19 7.93
C PHE A 107 2.95 -5.48 8.40
N HIS A 108 1.86 -5.49 7.63
CA HIS A 108 0.58 -4.95 8.11
C HIS A 108 0.08 -5.69 9.36
N LEU A 109 0.12 -7.03 9.34
CA LEU A 109 -0.28 -7.85 10.49
C LEU A 109 0.60 -7.59 11.72
N VAL A 110 1.92 -7.49 11.52
CA VAL A 110 2.86 -7.14 12.61
C VAL A 110 2.54 -5.75 13.17
N TYR A 111 2.31 -4.75 12.31
CA TYR A 111 1.93 -3.41 12.76
C TYR A 111 0.61 -3.41 13.51
N GLU A 112 -0.39 -4.19 13.09
CA GLU A 112 -1.67 -4.31 13.80
C GLU A 112 -1.49 -4.94 15.19
N GLU A 113 -0.75 -6.04 15.29
CA GLU A 113 -0.48 -6.70 16.58
C GLU A 113 0.32 -5.79 17.53
N GLU A 114 1.37 -5.15 17.03
CA GLU A 114 2.20 -4.23 17.81
C GLU A 114 1.44 -2.93 18.14
N ALA A 115 0.57 -2.42 17.27
CA ALA A 115 -0.29 -1.29 17.57
C ALA A 115 -1.31 -1.63 18.66
N ILE A 116 -1.88 -2.84 18.62
CA ILE A 116 -2.73 -3.36 19.71
C ILE A 116 -1.91 -3.49 21.00
N ALA A 117 -0.66 -3.95 20.91
CA ALA A 117 0.25 -4.03 22.05
C ALA A 117 0.59 -2.63 22.61
N PHE A 118 0.83 -1.64 21.75
CA PHE A 118 1.10 -0.26 22.12
C PHE A 118 -0.12 0.41 22.77
N LEU A 119 -1.32 0.24 22.21
CA LEU A 119 -2.58 0.72 22.81
C LEU A 119 -2.86 0.08 24.18
N ARG A 120 -2.46 -1.20 24.36
CA ARG A 120 -2.52 -1.88 25.67
C ARG A 120 -1.54 -1.28 26.68
N ILE A 121 -0.34 -0.90 26.24
CA ILE A 121 0.66 -0.22 27.08
C ILE A 121 0.14 1.15 27.51
N TRP A 122 -0.47 1.91 26.60
CA TRP A 122 -0.98 3.26 26.88
C TRP A 122 -2.20 3.28 27.82
N ARG A 123 -2.96 2.19 27.91
CA ARG A 123 -4.06 2.03 28.89
C ARG A 123 -3.60 1.68 30.30
N SER A 124 -2.31 1.41 30.50
CA SER A 124 -1.72 1.19 31.83
C SER A 124 -0.93 2.42 32.28
N PRO A 125 -1.14 2.97 33.49
CA PRO A 125 -0.46 4.17 33.98
C PRO A 125 1.04 3.95 34.33
N LYS A 126 1.64 2.83 33.92
CA LYS A 126 3.06 2.52 34.13
C LYS A 126 3.75 2.33 32.79
N SER A 127 4.41 3.37 32.30
CA SER A 127 5.18 3.34 31.06
C SER A 127 6.39 2.39 31.18
N PRO A 128 6.57 1.39 30.29
CA PRO A 128 7.82 0.65 30.20
C PRO A 128 8.70 1.28 29.10
N CYS A 129 9.18 2.51 29.32
CA CYS A 129 10.05 3.17 28.34
C CYS A 129 11.50 2.61 28.30
N ALA A 130 11.84 1.54 29.03
CA ALA A 130 13.25 1.17 29.26
C ALA A 130 13.69 -0.25 28.84
N SER A 131 12.86 -1.12 28.25
CA SER A 131 13.31 -2.52 28.06
C SER A 131 12.66 -3.33 26.93
N ILE A 132 12.34 -2.73 25.78
CA ILE A 132 11.92 -3.52 24.61
C ILE A 132 13.16 -4.16 23.95
N LYS A 133 13.66 -5.27 24.52
CA LYS A 133 14.73 -6.09 23.93
C LYS A 133 14.26 -6.92 22.73
N GLN A 134 12.94 -7.02 22.52
CA GLN A 134 12.31 -7.81 21.47
C GLN A 134 11.25 -6.94 20.76
N ARG A 135 11.59 -6.42 19.58
CA ARG A 135 10.76 -5.50 18.77
C ARG A 135 9.83 -6.20 17.77
N TYR A 136 10.06 -7.49 17.52
CA TYR A 136 9.25 -8.32 16.61
C TYR A 136 8.85 -9.64 17.29
N PRO A 137 7.67 -10.18 16.99
CA PRO A 137 7.22 -11.45 17.56
C PRO A 137 8.20 -12.58 17.20
N LYS A 138 8.52 -13.43 18.19
CA LYS A 138 9.46 -14.56 18.01
C LYS A 138 8.88 -15.69 17.18
N THR A 139 7.57 -15.69 17.00
CA THR A 139 6.80 -16.67 16.24
C THR A 139 5.97 -15.92 15.22
N LEU A 140 5.73 -16.53 14.06
CA LEU A 140 4.78 -15.96 13.10
C LEU A 140 3.43 -15.76 13.82
N PRO A 141 2.76 -14.61 13.61
CA PRO A 141 1.43 -14.41 14.14
C PRO A 141 0.52 -15.54 13.69
N THR A 142 -0.40 -15.98 14.54
CA THR A 142 -1.37 -17.01 14.16
C THR A 142 -2.34 -16.40 13.15
N VAL A 143 -1.98 -16.51 11.88
CA VAL A 143 -2.78 -16.03 10.76
C VAL A 143 -4.00 -16.93 10.64
N LYS A 144 -5.12 -16.57 11.28
CA LYS A 144 -6.42 -17.25 11.10
C LYS A 144 -6.93 -17.16 9.65
N GLN A 145 -6.34 -16.28 8.84
CA GLN A 145 -6.75 -16.03 7.46
C GLN A 145 -5.56 -15.55 6.60
N ALA A 146 -5.16 -16.34 5.60
CA ALA A 146 -3.94 -16.15 4.81
C ALA A 146 -3.82 -14.77 4.11
N PHE A 147 -4.95 -14.05 3.97
CA PHE A 147 -5.03 -12.65 3.56
C PHE A 147 -6.07 -11.92 4.43
N PRO A 148 -5.79 -10.69 4.89
CA PRO A 148 -6.75 -9.94 5.68
C PRO A 148 -8.01 -9.66 4.85
N GLN A 149 -9.16 -10.20 5.27
CA GLN A 149 -10.48 -9.84 4.69
C GLN A 149 -10.97 -8.47 5.15
N TRP A 150 -10.23 -7.78 6.02
CA TRP A 150 -10.69 -6.57 6.68
C TRP A 150 -10.35 -5.26 5.97
N ILE A 151 -9.75 -5.27 4.77
CA ILE A 151 -9.78 -4.05 3.95
C ILE A 151 -11.26 -3.84 3.64
N PRO A 152 -11.95 -2.85 4.24
CA PRO A 152 -13.32 -2.59 3.82
C PRO A 152 -13.25 -2.34 2.32
N SER A 153 -14.14 -2.94 1.56
CA SER A 153 -14.43 -2.48 0.20
C SER A 153 -14.89 -1.04 0.35
N SER A 154 -13.93 -0.11 0.37
CA SER A 154 -14.20 1.30 0.51
C SER A 154 -15.05 1.67 -0.69
N PRO A 155 -16.28 2.18 -0.48
CA PRO A 155 -17.00 2.81 -1.56
C PRO A 155 -16.25 4.11 -1.86
N CYS A 156 -15.59 4.12 -3.02
CA CYS A 156 -14.94 5.27 -3.66
C CYS A 156 -13.48 5.56 -3.25
#